data_AF-K6WQP2-F1
#
_entry.id   AF-K6WQP2-F1
#
_cell.length_a   1.000
_cell.length_b   1.000
_cell.length_c   1.000
_cell.angle_alpha   90.00
_cell.angle_beta   90.00
_cell.angle_gamma   90.00
#
_symmetry.space_group_name_H-M   'P 1'
#
loop_
_entity.id
_entity.type
_entity.pdbx_description
1 polymer ?
#
loop_
_entity_poly.entity_id
_entity_poly.type
_entity_poly.pdbx_seq_one_letter_code
_entity_poly.pdbx_strand_id
1 'polypeptide(L)'
;MANGHRWLTQVTGGGCALGALMAAFAATTDDPLLAATAATATYTVAAEVAAERAAGPGSFAVALLDSLATLNPQELTEKVVLR
;
A
#
# COMPACT_ATOMS: atom_id res chain seq x y z
N MET A 1 -6.72 3.48 9.17
CA MET A 1 -6.48 2.12 8.64
C MET A 1 -5.76 1.29 9.69
N ALA A 2 -6.14 0.02 9.82
CA ALA A 2 -5.42 -0.91 10.70
C ALA A 2 -4.32 -1.69 9.98
N ASN A 3 -4.31 -1.69 8.64
CA ASN A 3 -3.30 -2.40 7.87
C ASN A 3 -1.95 -1.67 7.81
N GLY A 4 -0.90 -2.43 7.52
CA GLY A 4 0.43 -1.94 7.17
C GLY A 4 1.54 -2.69 7.89
N HIS A 5 2.78 -2.26 7.69
CA HIS A 5 3.92 -2.83 8.41
C HIS A 5 4.90 -1.75 8.85
N ARG A 6 5.54 -1.95 10.01
CA ARG A 6 6.53 -1.03 10.58
C ARG A 6 7.70 -0.72 9.64
N TRP A 7 7.98 -1.59 8.68
CA TRP A 7 9.05 -1.37 7.69
C TRP A 7 8.74 -0.25 6.68
N LEU A 8 7.47 0.16 6.54
CA LEU A 8 7.13 1.36 5.74
C LEU A 8 7.87 2.62 6.21
N THR A 9 8.19 2.72 7.51
CA THR A 9 8.94 3.87 8.07
C THR A 9 10.45 3.66 8.04
N GLN A 10 10.93 2.52 7.56
CA GLN A 10 12.35 2.17 7.46
C GLN A 10 12.85 2.10 6.00
N VAL A 11 11.96 2.34 5.03
CA VAL A 11 12.29 2.46 3.61
C VAL A 11 12.18 3.93 3.20
N THR A 12 13.28 4.50 2.72
CA THR A 12 13.26 5.87 2.19
C THR A 12 12.31 5.98 1.00
N GLY A 13 11.59 7.09 0.92
CA GLY A 13 10.62 7.32 -0.15
C GLY A 13 9.27 6.61 0.01
N GLY A 14 9.02 5.86 1.10
CA GLY A 14 7.73 5.21 1.33
C GLY A 14 6.54 6.19 1.33
N GLY A 15 6.68 7.34 2.00
CA GLY A 15 5.68 8.40 1.96
C GLY A 15 5.51 9.05 0.58
N CYS A 16 6.62 9.24 -0.17
CA CYS A 16 6.55 9.78 -1.54
C CYS A 16 5.83 8.81 -2.48
N ALA A 17 6.08 7.51 -2.35
CA ALA A 17 5.40 6.47 -3.10
C ALA A 17 3.89 6.47 -2.81
N LEU A 18 3.49 6.58 -1.53
CA LEU A 18 2.08 6.73 -1.17
C LEU A 18 1.45 7.97 -1.79
N GLY A 19 2.13 9.11 -1.77
CA GLY A 19 1.65 10.34 -2.42
C GLY A 19 1.46 10.17 -3.94
N ALA A 20 2.39 9.48 -4.61
CA ALA A 20 2.26 9.15 -6.03
C ALA A 20 1.07 8.22 -6.30
N LEU A 21 0.83 7.22 -5.43
CA LEU A 21 -0.36 6.38 -5.50
C LEU A 21 -1.63 7.20 -5.33
N MET A 22 -1.70 8.09 -4.33
CA MET A 22 -2.87 8.96 -4.12
C MET A 22 -3.17 9.80 -5.37
N ALA A 23 -2.13 10.35 -6.03
CA ALA A 23 -2.30 11.08 -7.28
C ALA A 23 -2.84 10.20 -8.42
N ALA A 24 -2.36 8.96 -8.54
CA ALA A 24 -2.87 8.00 -9.52
C ALA A 24 -4.35 7.65 -9.29
N PHE A 25 -4.75 7.41 -8.03
CA PHE A 25 -6.14 7.14 -7.68
C PHE A 25 -7.03 8.37 -7.87
N ALA A 26 -6.54 9.57 -7.56
CA ALA A 26 -7.27 10.82 -7.76
C ALA A 26 -7.56 11.09 -9.25
N ALA A 27 -6.79 10.52 -10.17
CA ALA A 27 -7.09 10.60 -11.61
C ALA A 27 -8.30 9.74 -12.03
N THR A 28 -8.80 8.86 -11.16
CA THR A 28 -9.89 7.91 -11.47
C THR A 28 -11.23 8.26 -10.82
N THR A 29 -11.26 9.24 -9.92
CA THR A 29 -12.47 9.64 -9.18
C THR A 29 -12.40 11.11 -8.79
N ASP A 30 -13.54 11.79 -8.85
CA ASP A 30 -13.67 13.18 -8.41
C ASP A 30 -13.77 13.31 -6.87
N ASP A 31 -13.92 12.21 -6.13
CA ASP A 31 -13.94 12.20 -4.66
C ASP A 31 -12.50 12.04 -4.10
N PRO A 32 -11.92 13.12 -3.52
CA PRO A 32 -10.55 13.08 -3.03
C PRO A 32 -10.38 12.18 -1.79
N LEU A 33 -11.43 12.06 -0.96
CA LEU A 33 -11.40 11.19 0.21
C LEU A 33 -11.40 9.73 -0.20
N LEU A 34 -12.23 9.38 -1.20
CA LEU A 34 -12.24 8.04 -1.77
C LEU A 34 -10.89 7.70 -2.42
N ALA A 35 -10.32 8.61 -3.20
CA ALA A 35 -9.00 8.42 -3.82
C ALA A 35 -7.91 8.18 -2.78
N ALA A 36 -7.82 9.05 -1.76
CA ALA A 36 -6.82 8.93 -0.69
C ALA A 36 -7.00 7.64 0.12
N THR A 37 -8.24 7.27 0.40
CA THR A 37 -8.58 6.05 1.15
C THR A 37 -8.27 4.80 0.32
N ALA A 38 -8.63 4.75 -0.95
CA ALA A 38 -8.33 3.60 -1.80
C ALA A 38 -6.82 3.41 -2.01
N ALA A 39 -6.09 4.51 -2.25
CA ALA A 39 -4.64 4.49 -2.38
C ALA A 39 -3.94 4.00 -1.09
N THR A 40 -4.35 4.54 0.06
CA THR A 40 -3.77 4.16 1.36
C THR A 40 -4.10 2.70 1.70
N ALA A 41 -5.31 2.22 1.37
CA ALA A 41 -5.71 0.84 1.60
C ALA A 41 -4.88 -0.12 0.76
N THR A 42 -4.76 0.17 -0.53
CA THR A 42 -3.93 -0.60 -1.47
C THR A 42 -2.48 -0.65 -0.98
N TYR A 43 -1.91 0.48 -0.59
CA TYR A 43 -0.52 0.58 -0.14
C TYR A 43 -0.26 -0.18 1.16
N THR A 44 -1.16 -0.05 2.13
CA THR A 44 -1.01 -0.70 3.45
C THR A 44 -1.27 -2.20 3.40
N VAL A 45 -2.23 -2.67 2.60
CA VAL A 45 -2.45 -4.11 2.37
C VAL A 45 -1.26 -4.72 1.62
N ALA A 46 -0.77 -4.07 0.56
CA ALA A 46 0.44 -4.54 -0.14
C ALA A 46 1.66 -4.61 0.80
N ALA A 47 1.78 -3.69 1.75
CA ALA A 47 2.83 -3.73 2.77
C ALA A 47 2.70 -4.90 3.74
N GLU A 48 1.50 -5.31 4.12
CA GLU A 48 1.33 -6.52 4.94
C GLU A 48 1.76 -7.77 4.18
N VAL A 49 1.30 -7.92 2.94
CA VAL A 49 1.66 -9.05 2.07
C VAL A 49 3.17 -9.10 1.83
N ALA A 50 3.80 -7.94 1.59
CA ALA A 50 5.24 -7.85 1.43
C ALA A 50 6.01 -8.25 2.68
N ALA A 51 5.50 -7.90 3.87
CA ALA A 51 6.14 -8.21 5.14
C ALA A 51 6.17 -9.72 5.44
N GLU A 52 5.17 -10.48 4.97
CA GLU A 52 5.14 -11.95 5.11
C GLU A 52 6.32 -12.65 4.41
N ARG A 53 6.90 -12.02 3.38
CA ARG A 53 7.93 -12.61 2.51
C ARG A 53 9.31 -11.97 2.68
N ALA A 54 9.39 -10.87 3.41
CA ALA A 54 10.60 -10.09 3.58
C ALA A 54 11.35 -10.43 4.88
N ALA A 55 12.68 -10.36 4.84
CA ALA A 55 13.55 -10.61 5.98
C ALA A 55 14.01 -9.32 6.69
N GLY A 56 13.73 -8.16 6.11
CA GLY A 56 14.16 -6.85 6.60
C GLY A 56 13.73 -5.71 5.66
N PRO A 57 14.01 -4.44 6.01
CA PRO A 57 13.53 -3.29 5.24
C PRO A 57 14.03 -3.26 3.79
N GLY A 58 15.24 -3.77 3.51
CA GLY A 58 15.77 -3.86 2.15
C GLY A 58 14.99 -4.83 1.26
N SER A 59 14.80 -6.07 1.71
CA SER A 59 14.00 -7.06 0.96
C SER A 59 12.50 -6.73 0.98
N PHE A 60 12.02 -6.05 2.01
CA PHE A 60 10.66 -5.50 2.08
C PHE A 60 10.39 -4.47 1.00
N ALA A 61 11.32 -3.55 0.71
CA ALA A 61 11.15 -2.56 -0.34
C ALA A 61 10.90 -3.21 -1.71
N VAL A 62 11.65 -4.28 -2.02
CA VAL A 62 11.46 -5.06 -3.26
C VAL A 62 10.12 -5.80 -3.23
N ALA A 63 9.85 -6.53 -2.14
CA ALA A 63 8.60 -7.28 -2.00
C ALA A 63 7.35 -6.39 -2.03
N LEU A 64 7.45 -5.14 -1.57
CA LEU A 64 6.36 -4.16 -1.61
C LEU A 64 6.03 -3.77 -3.06
N LEU A 65 7.04 -3.57 -3.91
CA LEU A 65 6.83 -3.28 -5.33
C LEU A 65 6.14 -4.46 -6.02
N ASP A 66 6.61 -5.68 -5.76
CA ASP A 66 6.01 -6.90 -6.31
C ASP A 66 4.57 -7.10 -5.82
N SER A 67 4.32 -6.83 -4.54
CA SER A 67 2.99 -6.94 -3.94
C SER A 67 2.04 -5.89 -4.54
N LEU A 68 2.49 -4.65 -4.75
CA LEU A 68 1.69 -3.62 -5.42
C LEU A 68 1.35 -3.99 -6.87
N ALA A 69 2.28 -4.64 -7.59
CA ALA A 69 2.07 -5.05 -8.97
C ALA A 69 1.11 -6.25 -9.10
N THR A 70 0.99 -7.08 -8.07
CA THR A 70 0.22 -8.35 -8.11
C THR A 70 -1.05 -8.33 -7.28
N LEU A 71 -1.23 -7.34 -6.39
CA LEU A 71 -2.42 -7.18 -5.58
C LEU A 71 -3.66 -7.03 -6.46
N ASN A 72 -4.66 -7.86 -6.20
CA ASN A 72 -5.90 -7.88 -6.96
C ASN A 72 -7.09 -7.39 -6.11
N PRO A 73 -8.23 -7.03 -6.74
CA PRO A 73 -9.38 -6.49 -6.01
C PRO A 73 -9.97 -7.43 -4.95
N GLN A 74 -9.91 -8.74 -5.17
CA GLN A 74 -10.44 -9.73 -4.21
C GLN A 74 -9.59 -9.73 -2.94
N GLU A 75 -8.27 -9.85 -3.10
CA GLU A 75 -7.33 -9.85 -1.97
C GLU A 75 -7.37 -8.52 -1.19
N LEU A 76 -7.50 -7.40 -1.91
CA LEU A 76 -7.70 -6.09 -1.27
C LEU A 76 -8.98 -6.05 -0.44
N THR A 77 -10.09 -6.56 -0.97
CA THR A 77 -11.39 -6.58 -0.26
C THR A 77 -11.34 -7.49 0.96
N GLU A 78 -10.65 -8.63 0.88
CA GLU A 78 -10.52 -9.58 1.99
C GLU A 78 -9.64 -9.06 3.14
N LYS A 79 -8.56 -8.33 2.81
CA LYS A 79 -7.57 -7.89 3.81
C LYS A 79 -7.81 -6.47 4.35
N VAL A 80 -8.49 -5.59 3.62
CA VAL A 80 -8.64 -4.18 4.04
C VAL A 80 -9.44 -4.03 5.33
N VAL A 81 -8.89 -3.27 6.28
CA VAL A 81 -9.52 -2.94 7.56
C VAL A 81 -9.57 -1.41 7.73
N LEU A 82 -10.74 -0.85 7.43
CA LEU A 82 -11.09 0.54 7.69
C LEU A 82 -11.52 0.69 9.16
N ARG A 83 -10.97 1.70 9.85
CA ARG A 83 -11.33 2.11 11.21
C ARG A 83 -11.58 3.61 11.20
#